data_AF-A0ABD5XR58-F1
#
_entry.id   AF-A0ABD5XR58-F1
#
_cell.length_a   1.000
_cell.length_b   1.000
_cell.length_c   1.000
_cell.angle_alpha   90.00
_cell.angle_beta   90.00
_cell.angle_gamma   90.00
#
_symmetry.space_group_name_H-M   'P 1'
#
loop_
_entity.id
_entity.type
_entity.pdbx_description
1 polymer ?
#
loop_
_entity_poly.entity_id
_entity_poly.type
_entity_poly.pdbx_seq_one_letter_code
_entity_poly.pdbx_strand_id
1 'polypeptide(L)'
;MLIAEFHLSTPVLRDALAAAPEVTADLERTIEGETTRIEFFARGDDLTRFEDAIGDDESVADVRVLGEGPDFRFYRATLAAPATHRTTYHAFEQTGAHPVSASGDHTGWNFRVQFPDREALAGYRDSCRERNVSFTLHALYERADPRAEADEHGLAGDHGAV
;
A
#
# COMPACT_ATOMS: atom_id res chain seq x y z
N MET A 1 -1.68 -17.39 6.41
CA MET A 1 -1.82 -16.14 5.63
C MET A 1 -2.11 -14.97 6.57
N LEU A 2 -1.45 -13.84 6.35
CA LEU A 2 -1.54 -12.66 7.20
C LEU A 2 -1.99 -11.45 6.39
N ILE A 3 -2.71 -10.52 7.02
CA ILE A 3 -2.95 -9.18 6.49
C ILE A 3 -2.24 -8.20 7.40
N ALA A 4 -1.34 -7.40 6.85
CA ALA A 4 -0.69 -6.32 7.56
C ALA A 4 -1.23 -4.97 7.05
N GLU A 5 -1.48 -4.07 7.99
CA GLU A 5 -1.78 -2.66 7.74
C GLU A 5 -0.63 -1.84 8.32
N PHE A 6 0.01 -1.03 7.47
CA PHE A 6 1.19 -0.28 7.85
C PHE A 6 1.30 1.04 7.08
N HIS A 7 2.01 1.99 7.65
CA HIS A 7 2.30 3.28 7.05
C HIS A 7 3.75 3.35 6.59
N LEU A 8 3.95 3.90 5.39
CA LEU A 8 5.24 4.26 4.82
C LEU A 8 5.35 5.77 4.72
N SER A 9 6.35 6.35 5.38
CA SER A 9 6.68 7.76 5.20
C SER A 9 7.51 7.92 3.92
N THR A 10 6.83 8.18 2.81
CA THR A 10 7.45 8.47 1.51
C THR A 10 7.14 9.90 1.09
N PRO A 11 7.96 10.54 0.24
CA PRO A 11 7.65 11.86 -0.28
C PRO A 11 6.76 11.83 -1.53
N VAL A 12 6.29 10.65 -1.94
CA VAL A 12 5.47 10.52 -3.15
C VAL A 12 4.14 11.23 -2.94
N LEU A 13 3.87 12.27 -3.75
CA LEU A 13 2.72 13.18 -3.69
C LEU A 13 2.61 14.01 -2.39
N ARG A 14 3.67 14.07 -1.58
CA ARG A 14 3.59 14.68 -0.24
C ARG A 14 3.21 16.16 -0.30
N ASP A 15 3.82 16.93 -1.20
CA ASP A 15 3.62 18.37 -1.26
C ASP A 15 2.28 18.71 -1.90
N ALA A 16 1.89 17.95 -2.94
CA ALA A 16 0.57 18.05 -3.54
C ALA A 16 -0.57 17.77 -2.52
N LEU A 17 -0.44 16.69 -1.75
CA LEU A 17 -1.41 16.33 -0.71
C LEU A 17 -1.37 17.29 0.49
N ALA A 18 -0.20 17.86 0.80
CA ALA A 18 -0.10 18.91 1.84
C ALA A 18 -0.77 20.22 1.41
N ALA A 19 -0.74 20.55 0.11
CA ALA A 19 -1.43 21.72 -0.42
C ALA A 19 -2.95 21.56 -0.34
N ALA A 20 -3.48 20.35 -0.53
CA ALA A 20 -4.90 20.03 -0.43
C ALA A 20 -5.14 18.89 0.59
N PRO A 21 -5.10 19.18 1.91
CA PRO A 21 -5.08 18.14 2.95
C PRO A 21 -6.38 17.32 3.07
N GLU A 22 -7.47 17.79 2.47
CA GLU A 22 -8.73 17.05 2.38
C GLU A 22 -8.77 16.05 1.21
N VAL A 23 -7.75 16.08 0.34
CA VAL A 23 -7.59 15.14 -0.77
C VAL A 23 -6.80 13.92 -0.32
N THR A 24 -7.31 12.74 -0.66
CA THR A 24 -6.63 11.46 -0.53
C THR A 24 -6.34 10.85 -1.89
N ALA A 25 -5.20 10.19 -2.04
CA ALA A 25 -4.81 9.48 -3.25
C ALA A 25 -4.95 7.96 -3.07
N ASP A 26 -5.89 7.31 -3.75
CA ASP A 26 -6.05 5.86 -3.73
C ASP A 26 -5.29 5.23 -4.90
N LEU A 27 -4.25 4.46 -4.59
CA LEU A 27 -3.40 3.81 -5.61
C LEU A 27 -4.17 2.68 -6.28
N GLU A 28 -4.33 2.79 -7.59
CA GLU A 28 -4.93 1.76 -8.44
C GLU A 28 -3.86 0.82 -9.00
N ARG A 29 -2.73 1.38 -9.44
CA ARG A 29 -1.69 0.60 -10.10
C ARG A 29 -0.31 1.23 -9.95
N THR A 30 0.71 0.38 -9.84
CA THR A 30 2.12 0.75 -10.03
C THR A 30 2.66 0.03 -11.26
N ILE A 31 3.35 0.75 -12.13
CA ILE A 31 4.00 0.23 -13.33
C ILE A 31 5.48 0.56 -13.21
N GLU A 32 6.30 -0.48 -13.05
CA GLU A 32 7.75 -0.35 -12.98
C GLU A 32 8.37 -0.50 -14.38
N GLY A 33 9.44 0.24 -14.64
CA GLY A 33 10.14 0.31 -15.93
C GLY A 33 11.39 1.18 -15.79
N GLU A 34 11.82 1.86 -16.86
CA GLU A 34 12.91 2.85 -16.77
C GLU A 34 12.59 4.00 -15.80
N THR A 35 11.30 4.33 -15.68
CA THR A 35 10.73 5.23 -14.68
C THR A 35 9.52 4.57 -14.06
N THR A 36 9.32 4.72 -12.75
CA THR A 36 8.13 4.21 -12.09
C THR A 36 6.95 5.13 -12.37
N ARG A 37 5.81 4.55 -12.75
CA ARG A 37 4.54 5.27 -12.92
C ARG A 37 3.52 4.74 -11.94
N ILE A 38 2.73 5.64 -11.36
CA ILE A 38 1.60 5.30 -10.51
C ILE A 38 0.31 5.80 -11.16
N GLU A 39 -0.74 4.99 -11.08
CA GLU A 39 -2.10 5.38 -11.42
C GLU A 39 -2.91 5.40 -10.13
N PHE A 40 -3.61 6.49 -9.88
CA PHE A 40 -4.33 6.68 -8.63
C PHE A 40 -5.55 7.57 -8.83
N PHE A 41 -6.54 7.35 -7.98
CA PHE A 41 -7.69 8.24 -7.86
C PHE A 41 -7.40 9.27 -6.79
N ALA A 42 -7.52 10.56 -7.10
CA ALA A 42 -7.64 11.59 -6.10
C ALA A 42 -9.12 11.79 -5.76
N ARG A 43 -9.43 11.84 -4.47
CA ARG A 43 -10.78 12.06 -3.94
C ARG A 43 -10.70 13.06 -2.78
N GLY A 44 -11.74 13.86 -2.60
CA GLY A 44 -11.82 14.83 -1.52
C GLY A 44 -12.25 16.20 -2.00
N ASP A 45 -12.29 17.14 -1.07
CA ASP A 45 -12.61 18.53 -1.36
C ASP A 45 -11.36 19.23 -1.92
N ASP A 46 -11.55 20.17 -2.84
CA ASP A 46 -10.47 20.98 -3.44
C ASP A 46 -9.47 20.22 -4.36
N LEU A 47 -10.00 19.33 -5.21
CA LEU A 47 -9.22 18.63 -6.25
C LEU A 47 -8.50 19.60 -7.21
N THR A 48 -9.03 20.81 -7.42
CA THR A 48 -8.37 21.84 -8.24
C THR A 48 -7.05 22.28 -7.62
N ARG A 49 -7.02 22.54 -6.31
CA ARG A 49 -5.79 22.91 -5.62
C ARG A 49 -4.77 21.79 -5.60
N PHE A 50 -5.22 20.54 -5.46
CA PHE A 50 -4.35 19.38 -5.62
C PHE A 50 -3.73 19.31 -7.02
N GLU A 51 -4.54 19.54 -8.07
CA GLU A 51 -4.09 19.50 -9.46
C GLU A 51 -3.11 20.62 -9.81
N ASP A 52 -3.29 21.81 -9.24
CA ASP A 52 -2.32 22.90 -9.37
C ASP A 52 -1.00 22.55 -8.68
N ALA A 53 -1.06 21.94 -7.49
CA ALA A 53 0.12 21.63 -6.69
C ALA A 53 0.91 20.41 -7.18
N ILE A 54 0.25 19.39 -7.76
CA ILE A 54 0.93 18.16 -8.21
C ILE A 54 1.91 18.42 -9.37
N GLY A 55 1.71 19.48 -10.15
CA GLY A 55 2.66 19.90 -11.18
C GLY A 55 3.99 20.41 -10.62
N ASP A 56 3.98 20.94 -9.39
CA ASP A 56 5.14 21.49 -8.70
C ASP A 56 5.74 20.52 -7.66
N ASP A 57 5.13 19.35 -7.44
CA ASP A 57 5.60 18.35 -6.48
C ASP A 57 6.88 17.66 -6.98
N GLU A 58 7.99 17.79 -6.23
CA GLU A 58 9.31 17.28 -6.62
C GLU A 58 9.35 15.74 -6.81
N SER A 59 8.37 15.02 -6.27
CA SER A 59 8.25 13.57 -6.45
C SER A 59 7.66 13.18 -7.81
N VAL A 60 7.08 14.14 -8.55
CA VAL A 60 6.38 13.94 -9.82
C VAL A 60 7.17 14.58 -10.96
N ALA A 61 7.49 13.79 -11.98
CA ALA A 61 8.19 14.26 -13.19
C ALA A 61 7.23 14.62 -14.34
N ASP A 62 6.08 13.93 -14.42
CA ASP A 62 5.01 14.19 -15.40
C ASP A 62 3.70 13.70 -14.79
N VAL A 63 2.61 14.43 -15.01
CA VAL A 63 1.26 14.04 -14.56
C VAL A 63 0.27 14.17 -15.69
N ARG A 64 -0.65 13.21 -15.79
CA ARG A 64 -1.72 13.22 -16.78
C ARG A 64 -3.04 12.82 -16.15
N VAL A 65 -4.10 13.53 -16.51
CA VAL A 65 -5.47 13.12 -16.20
C VAL A 65 -5.87 12.03 -17.19
N LEU A 66 -6.24 10.87 -16.66
CA LEU A 66 -6.78 9.74 -17.43
C LEU A 66 -8.31 9.73 -17.43
N GLY A 67 -8.94 10.34 -16.43
CA GLY A 67 -10.39 10.47 -16.34
C GLY A 67 -10.81 11.39 -15.20
N GLU A 68 -12.04 11.86 -15.28
CA GLU A 68 -12.63 12.75 -14.28
C GLU A 68 -14.08 12.35 -14.00
N GLY A 69 -14.51 12.59 -12.77
CA GLY A 69 -15.89 12.45 -12.32
C GLY A 69 -16.28 13.61 -11.39
N PRO A 70 -17.52 13.63 -10.89
CA PRO A 70 -17.96 14.67 -9.97
C PRO A 70 -17.11 14.72 -8.70
N ASP A 71 -16.75 13.54 -8.16
CA ASP A 71 -16.11 13.42 -6.84
C ASP A 71 -14.68 12.86 -6.90
N PHE A 72 -14.13 12.71 -8.12
CA PHE A 72 -12.78 12.17 -8.29
C PHE A 72 -12.07 12.68 -9.53
N ARG A 73 -10.75 12.55 -9.50
CA ARG A 73 -9.88 12.63 -10.68
C ARG A 73 -9.01 11.38 -10.72
N PHE A 74 -8.83 10.81 -11.90
CA PHE A 74 -7.98 9.65 -12.10
C PHE A 74 -6.72 10.07 -12.84
N TYR A 75 -5.57 9.92 -12.20
CA TYR A 75 -4.29 10.40 -12.70
C TYR A 75 -3.36 9.25 -13.03
N ARG A 76 -2.42 9.53 -13.93
CA ARG A 76 -1.16 8.82 -14.05
C ARG A 76 -0.02 9.79 -13.78
N ALA A 77 0.78 9.52 -12.75
CA ALA A 77 1.99 10.26 -12.44
C ALA A 77 3.23 9.42 -12.77
N THR A 78 4.19 10.01 -13.44
CA THR A 78 5.55 9.48 -13.58
C THR A 78 6.38 10.01 -12.42
N LEU A 79 6.98 9.14 -11.64
CA LEU A 79 7.76 9.54 -10.47
C LEU A 79 9.15 10.04 -10.89
N ALA A 80 9.61 11.10 -10.23
CA ALA A 80 10.99 11.55 -10.35
C ALA A 80 11.96 10.47 -9.85
N ALA A 81 13.20 10.44 -10.36
CA ALA A 81 14.18 9.40 -10.04
C ALA A 81 14.44 9.23 -8.51
N PRO A 82 14.55 10.29 -7.69
CA PRO A 82 14.69 10.14 -6.24
C PRO A 82 13.46 9.54 -5.54
N ALA A 83 12.26 9.74 -6.10
CA ALA A 83 11.03 9.15 -5.59
C ALA A 83 10.89 7.68 -6.02
N THR A 84 11.31 7.36 -7.25
CA THR A 84 11.37 5.98 -7.78
C THR A 84 12.19 5.06 -6.87
N HIS A 85 13.36 5.48 -6.39
CA HIS A 85 14.18 4.64 -5.50
C HIS A 85 13.55 4.36 -4.13
N ARG A 86 12.51 5.11 -3.76
CA ARG A 86 11.79 4.95 -2.48
C ARG A 86 10.49 4.17 -2.64
N THR A 87 10.15 3.70 -3.84
CA THR A 87 9.05 2.77 -4.01
C THR A 87 9.48 1.39 -3.51
N THR A 88 8.58 0.74 -2.77
CA THR A 88 8.79 -0.59 -2.21
C THR A 88 8.05 -1.66 -3.00
N TYR A 89 7.49 -1.32 -4.16
CA TYR A 89 6.58 -2.19 -4.90
C TYR A 89 7.27 -3.50 -5.33
N HIS A 90 8.48 -3.42 -5.87
CA HIS A 90 9.32 -4.59 -6.18
C HIS A 90 9.53 -5.54 -4.99
N ALA A 91 9.52 -5.04 -3.74
CA ALA A 91 9.66 -5.90 -2.56
C ALA A 91 8.42 -6.78 -2.31
N PHE A 92 7.25 -6.43 -2.85
CA PHE A 92 6.07 -7.28 -2.80
C PHE A 92 6.23 -8.54 -3.66
N GLU A 93 6.72 -8.38 -4.89
CA GLU A 93 6.94 -9.51 -5.80
C GLU A 93 7.93 -10.53 -5.23
N GLN A 94 9.01 -10.06 -4.60
CA GLN A 94 10.03 -10.94 -4.02
C GLN A 94 9.55 -11.73 -2.79
N THR A 95 8.56 -11.21 -2.06
CA THR A 95 8.07 -11.81 -0.80
C THR A 95 6.79 -12.62 -1.00
N GLY A 96 6.26 -12.69 -2.23
CA GLY A 96 4.94 -13.27 -2.50
C GLY A 96 3.79 -12.48 -1.86
N ALA A 97 4.04 -11.22 -1.51
CA ALA A 97 3.04 -10.35 -0.91
C ALA A 97 2.09 -9.82 -1.98
N HIS A 98 0.81 -9.69 -1.61
CA HIS A 98 -0.25 -9.24 -2.50
C HIS A 98 -0.83 -7.93 -1.95
N PRO A 99 -0.58 -6.78 -2.59
CA PRO A 99 -1.18 -5.52 -2.22
C PRO A 99 -2.72 -5.62 -2.32
N VAL A 100 -3.41 -5.22 -1.25
CA VAL A 100 -4.89 -5.18 -1.22
C VAL A 100 -5.39 -3.78 -1.54
N SER A 101 -4.77 -2.78 -0.92
CA SER A 101 -5.07 -1.37 -1.16
C SER A 101 -3.92 -0.51 -0.67
N ALA A 102 -3.77 0.67 -1.25
CA ALA A 102 -2.91 1.71 -0.70
C ALA A 102 -3.57 3.08 -0.88
N SER A 103 -3.52 3.90 0.16
CA SER A 103 -4.03 5.27 0.16
C SER A 103 -2.98 6.24 0.69
N GLY A 104 -2.86 7.38 0.06
CA GLY A 104 -1.91 8.44 0.38
C GLY A 104 -2.59 9.68 0.90
N ASP A 105 -1.96 10.31 1.89
CA ASP A 105 -2.27 11.63 2.42
C ASP A 105 -0.96 12.45 2.59
N HIS A 106 -1.06 13.66 3.14
CA HIS A 106 0.09 14.55 3.34
C HIS A 106 1.16 14.01 4.32
N THR A 107 0.84 12.97 5.09
CA THR A 107 1.76 12.33 6.03
C THR A 107 2.57 11.20 5.38
N GLY A 108 1.97 10.51 4.40
CA GLY A 108 2.59 9.41 3.66
C GLY A 108 1.55 8.45 3.10
N TRP A 109 1.94 7.18 2.96
CA TRP A 109 1.10 6.15 2.34
C TRP A 109 0.76 5.03 3.33
N ASN A 110 -0.53 4.75 3.45
CA ASN A 110 -1.07 3.63 4.21
C ASN A 110 -1.30 2.45 3.27
N PHE A 111 -0.75 1.30 3.62
CA PHE A 111 -0.84 0.07 2.84
C PHE A 111 -1.57 -1.00 3.62
N ARG A 112 -2.41 -1.74 2.91
CA ARG A 112 -2.97 -3.02 3.35
C ARG A 112 -2.46 -4.09 2.41
N VAL A 113 -1.73 -5.07 2.94
CA VAL A 113 -1.06 -6.09 2.14
C VAL A 113 -1.26 -7.47 2.76
N GLN A 114 -1.55 -8.45 1.90
CA GLN A 114 -1.56 -9.85 2.26
C GLN A 114 -0.15 -10.43 2.15
N PHE A 115 0.34 -11.00 3.23
CA PHE A 115 1.61 -11.72 3.27
C PHE A 115 1.35 -13.23 3.45
N PRO A 116 2.18 -14.10 2.86
CA PRO A 116 2.06 -15.55 3.08
C PRO A 116 2.22 -15.90 4.56
N ASP A 117 3.26 -15.35 5.21
CA ASP A 117 3.65 -15.59 6.59
C ASP A 117 4.40 -14.40 7.21
N ARG A 118 4.84 -14.55 8.47
CA ARG A 118 5.56 -13.51 9.22
C ARG A 118 6.98 -13.27 8.70
N GLU A 119 7.61 -14.27 8.07
CA GLU A 119 8.97 -14.15 7.52
C GLU A 119 8.95 -13.25 6.29
N ALA A 120 7.97 -13.40 5.40
CA ALA A 120 7.76 -12.52 4.27
C ALA A 120 7.52 -11.05 4.69
N LEU A 121 6.71 -10.82 5.74
CA LEU A 121 6.52 -9.47 6.29
C LEU A 121 7.82 -8.91 6.87
N ALA A 122 8.61 -9.73 7.57
CA ALA A 122 9.89 -9.30 8.12
C ALA A 122 10.88 -8.92 7.01
N GLY A 123 10.98 -9.73 5.95
CA GLY A 123 11.80 -9.42 4.78
C GLY A 123 11.38 -8.13 4.07
N TYR A 124 10.08 -7.88 3.94
CA TYR A 124 9.57 -6.62 3.40
C TYR A 124 9.95 -5.42 4.27
N ARG A 125 9.81 -5.53 5.59
CA ARG A 125 10.21 -4.47 6.53
C ARG A 125 11.71 -4.18 6.46
N ASP A 126 12.53 -5.21 6.30
CA ASP A 126 13.98 -5.06 6.17
C ASP A 126 14.36 -4.37 4.85
N SER A 127 13.70 -4.72 3.76
CA SER A 127 13.83 -4.05 2.46
C SER A 127 13.45 -2.56 2.50
N CYS A 128 12.43 -2.19 3.29
CA CYS A 128 12.07 -0.78 3.55
C CYS A 128 13.20 -0.05 4.28
N ARG A 129 13.77 -0.68 5.32
CA ARG A 129 14.87 -0.10 6.11
C ARG A 129 16.11 0.14 5.26
N GLU A 130 16.48 -0.79 4.39
CA GLU A 130 17.61 -0.65 3.45
C GLU A 130 17.45 0.53 2.49
N ARG A 131 16.20 0.86 2.13
CA ARG A 131 15.86 2.01 1.27
C ARG A 131 15.67 3.32 2.04
N ASN A 132 15.92 3.32 3.35
CA ASN A 132 15.66 4.46 4.24
C ASN A 132 14.18 4.91 4.20
N VAL A 133 13.26 3.97 4.03
CA VAL A 133 11.80 4.20 4.10
C VAL A 133 11.34 3.83 5.50
N SER A 134 10.73 4.79 6.20
CA SER A 134 10.19 4.55 7.53
C SER A 134 8.94 3.69 7.44
N PHE A 135 8.93 2.57 8.16
CA PHE A 135 7.84 1.60 8.20
C PHE A 135 7.23 1.57 9.60
N THR A 136 5.92 1.80 9.70
CA THR A 136 5.16 1.71 10.95
C THR A 136 4.03 0.72 10.81
N LEU A 137 4.11 -0.42 11.53
CA LEU A 137 3.03 -1.41 11.55
C LEU A 137 1.89 -0.91 12.45
N HIS A 138 0.67 -0.90 11.94
CA HIS A 138 -0.53 -0.52 12.68
C HIS A 138 -1.34 -1.72 13.14
N ALA A 139 -1.56 -2.68 12.25
CA ALA A 139 -2.31 -3.88 12.56
C ALA A 139 -1.76 -5.09 11.82
N LEU A 140 -1.92 -6.25 12.45
CA LEU A 140 -1.61 -7.55 11.86
C LEU A 140 -2.76 -8.50 12.19
N TYR A 141 -3.42 -8.99 11.14
CA TYR A 141 -4.52 -9.93 11.24
C TYR A 141 -4.04 -11.29 10.74
N GLU A 142 -4.27 -12.33 11.54
CA GLU A 142 -4.02 -13.70 11.12
C GLU A 142 -5.34 -14.31 10.67
N ARG A 143 -5.37 -14.84 9.45
CA ARG A 143 -6.50 -15.68 9.06
C ARG A 143 -6.29 -17.03 9.73
N ALA A 144 -7.13 -17.38 10.70
CA ALA A 144 -7.16 -18.73 11.24
C ALA A 144 -7.40 -19.70 10.08
N ASP A 145 -6.54 -20.70 9.92
CA ASP A 145 -6.76 -21.80 8.99
C ASP A 145 -8.01 -22.57 9.46
N PRO A 146 -9.11 -22.61 8.69
CA PRO A 146 -10.29 -23.40 9.07
C PRO A 146 -10.01 -24.91 9.12
N ARG A 147 -8.81 -25.35 8.70
CA ARG A 147 -8.34 -26.73 8.83
C ARG A 147 -7.68 -27.03 10.18
N ALA A 148 -7.28 -26.04 10.96
CA ALA A 148 -6.65 -26.26 12.26
C ALA A 148 -7.68 -26.66 13.34
N GLU A 149 -8.97 -26.40 13.10
CA GLU A 149 -10.08 -26.68 14.01
C GLU A 149 -10.77 -28.04 13.73
N ALA A 150 -10.26 -28.84 12.78
CA ALA A 150 -10.77 -30.19 12.50
C ALA A 150 -10.06 -31.32 13.27
N ASP A 151 -9.03 -31.01 14.08
CA ASP A 151 -8.19 -31.99 14.80
C ASP A 151 -8.31 -31.92 16.33
N GLU A 152 -9.39 -31.34 16.87
CA GLU A 152 -9.69 -31.37 18.32
C GLU A 152 -11.06 -31.96 18.65
N HIS A 153 -11.52 -32.98 17.92
CA HIS A 153 -12.58 -33.86 18.40
C HIS A 153 -12.03 -35.28 18.51
N GLY A 154 -11.11 -35.47 19.44
CA GLY A 154 -10.74 -36.78 19.96
C GLY A 154 -11.97 -37.42 20.59
N LEU A 155 -12.63 -38.29 19.85
CA LEU A 155 -13.70 -39.15 20.35
C LEU A 155 -13.08 -40.14 21.36
N ALA A 156 -13.08 -39.74 22.63
CA ALA A 156 -12.97 -40.65 23.76
C ALA A 156 -14.39 -41.01 24.24
N GLY A 157 -14.66 -42.31 24.30
CA GLY A 157 -15.92 -42.92 24.74
C GLY A 157 -15.88 -44.38 24.26
N ASP A 158 -14.88 -45.13 24.69
CA ASP A 158 -14.83 -45.90 25.94
C ASP A 158 -15.62 -47.20 25.85
N HIS A 159 -14.90 -48.28 26.14
CA HIS A 159 -15.33 -49.66 26.13
C HIS A 159 -16.07 -49.97 27.43
N GLY A 160 -17.32 -50.40 27.34
CA GLY A 160 -18.07 -50.94 28.48
C GLY A 160 -18.79 -52.24 28.11
N ALA A 161 -18.23 -53.37 28.51
CA ALA A 161 -18.84 -54.69 28.43
C ALA A 161 -19.95 -54.85 29.49
N VAL A 162 -21.11 -55.39 29.10
CA VAL A 162 -21.76 -56.58 29.69
C VAL A 162 -22.73 -57.20 28.71
#